data_AF-A0A948DNC2-F1
#
_entry.id   AF-A0A948DNC2-F1
#
_cell.length_a   1.000
_cell.length_b   1.000
_cell.length_c   1.000
_cell.angle_alpha   90.00
_cell.angle_beta   90.00
_cell.angle_gamma   90.00
#
_symmetry.space_group_name_H-M   'P 1'
#
loop_
_entity.id
_entity.type
_entity.pdbx_description
1 polymer ?
#
loop_
_entity_poly.entity_id
_entity_poly.type
_entity_poly.pdbx_seq_one_letter_code
_entity_poly.pdbx_strand_id
1 'polypeptide(L)'
;MSLKILCLFLLVLSPPLSLALAEESRERHITVYGAVMTDGALAETAVFTADLDREYRFVTVAVGQKIGNLWQKIDFELEGQIAKHLSGQHHWEFNAVLVARWLSFPWNDTLKTSFAIGEGLSLATETPAFEEKYDDEKTNPLLNYLMLEFTFALPRHPRWSLVTRIHHRSGIYGLINDAQGASNAIGLGIRYHF
;
A
#
# COMPACT_ATOMS: atom_id res chain seq x y z
N MET A 1 -17.39 -8.87 33.55
CA MET A 1 -16.87 -7.51 33.26
C MET A 1 -15.39 -7.69 32.93
N SER A 2 -14.85 -7.53 31.71
CA SER A 2 -15.30 -7.15 30.35
C SER A 2 -14.29 -7.80 29.37
N LEU A 3 -14.66 -8.60 28.36
CA LEU A 3 -15.07 -8.28 26.98
C LEU A 3 -14.01 -7.58 26.10
N LYS A 4 -13.78 -8.17 24.90
CA LYS A 4 -13.11 -7.66 23.67
C LYS A 4 -11.59 -7.89 23.66
N ILE A 5 -10.92 -8.55 22.71
CA ILE A 5 -11.16 -9.01 21.33
C ILE A 5 -10.26 -10.25 21.13
N LEU A 6 -10.79 -11.35 20.59
CA LEU A 6 -9.97 -12.41 20.00
C LEU A 6 -10.50 -12.62 18.58
N CYS A 7 -9.80 -12.01 17.62
CA CYS A 7 -10.14 -12.12 16.20
C CYS A 7 -9.97 -13.56 15.73
N LEU A 8 -11.07 -14.05 15.17
CA LEU A 8 -11.33 -15.34 14.59
C LEU A 8 -10.35 -15.65 13.44
N PHE A 9 -9.33 -16.47 13.72
CA PHE A 9 -8.62 -17.24 12.71
C PHE A 9 -9.18 -18.67 12.68
N LEU A 10 -9.39 -19.16 11.46
CA LEU A 10 -9.71 -20.53 11.06
C LEU A 10 -11.15 -21.04 11.31
N LEU A 11 -11.93 -21.04 10.22
CA LEU A 11 -12.76 -22.19 9.91
C LEU A 11 -12.61 -22.54 8.42
N VAL A 12 -11.67 -23.45 8.15
CA VAL A 12 -11.60 -24.24 6.92
C VAL A 12 -12.38 -25.52 7.17
N LEU A 13 -13.57 -25.63 6.57
CA LEU A 13 -14.26 -26.90 6.31
C LEU A 13 -15.27 -26.68 5.17
N SER A 14 -14.88 -27.12 3.99
CA SER A 14 -15.61 -27.05 2.72
C SER A 14 -16.91 -27.89 2.68
N PRO A 15 -17.81 -27.61 1.73
CA PRO A 15 -18.13 -28.63 0.73
C PRO A 15 -17.92 -28.12 -0.72
N PRO A 16 -17.80 -29.02 -1.71
CA PRO A 16 -17.46 -28.67 -3.07
C PRO A 16 -18.71 -28.15 -3.77
N LEU A 17 -18.66 -26.96 -4.35
CA LEU A 17 -19.73 -26.48 -5.21
C LEU A 17 -19.11 -25.70 -6.36
N SER A 18 -19.29 -26.26 -7.55
CA SER A 18 -18.83 -25.77 -8.84
C SER A 18 -18.83 -24.24 -8.93
N LEU A 19 -17.65 -23.63 -8.76
CA LEU A 19 -17.41 -22.27 -9.21
C LEU A 19 -16.99 -22.35 -10.68
N ALA A 20 -17.98 -22.60 -11.54
CA ALA A 20 -18.07 -21.82 -12.75
C ALA A 20 -18.41 -20.37 -12.34
N LEU A 21 -17.53 -19.73 -11.56
CA LEU A 21 -17.46 -18.29 -11.56
C LEU A 21 -16.78 -17.98 -12.87
N ALA A 22 -17.49 -17.18 -13.66
CA ALA A 22 -16.99 -16.57 -14.88
C ALA A 22 -15.50 -16.23 -14.73
N GLU A 23 -14.77 -16.41 -15.82
CA GLU A 23 -13.44 -15.86 -16.04
C GLU A 23 -13.51 -14.32 -15.91
N GLU A 24 -13.72 -13.84 -14.69
CA GLU A 24 -13.67 -12.43 -14.36
C GLU A 24 -12.21 -12.06 -14.58
N SER A 25 -11.98 -11.11 -15.50
CA SER A 25 -10.66 -10.80 -16.03
C SER A 25 -9.67 -10.71 -14.87
N ARG A 26 -8.72 -11.65 -14.84
CA ARG A 26 -7.61 -11.63 -13.89
C ARG A 26 -6.69 -10.47 -14.28
N GLU A 27 -7.12 -9.26 -14.01
CA GLU A 27 -6.39 -8.04 -14.32
C GLU A 27 -5.15 -7.98 -13.43
N ARG A 28 -4.00 -8.02 -14.10
CA ARG A 28 -2.69 -7.84 -13.49
C ARG A 28 -2.22 -6.44 -13.78
N HIS A 29 -1.43 -5.90 -12.87
CA HIS A 29 -0.75 -4.65 -13.11
C HIS A 29 0.67 -4.67 -12.56
N ILE A 30 1.51 -3.82 -13.15
CA ILE A 30 2.81 -3.47 -12.61
C ILE A 30 2.83 -1.97 -12.35
N THR A 31 3.34 -1.57 -11.20
CA THR A 31 3.50 -0.17 -10.80
C THR A 31 4.97 0.10 -10.52
N VAL A 32 5.48 1.22 -11.01
CA VAL A 32 6.81 1.72 -10.67
C VAL A 32 6.65 3.15 -10.15
N TYR A 33 7.16 3.43 -8.97
CA TYR A 33 7.10 4.77 -8.38
C TYR A 33 8.39 5.13 -7.64
N GLY A 34 8.71 6.41 -7.62
CA GLY A 34 9.73 6.98 -6.74
C GLY A 34 9.04 7.69 -5.58
N ALA A 35 9.65 7.67 -4.40
CA ALA A 35 9.09 8.28 -3.20
C ALA A 35 10.11 9.08 -2.41
N VAL A 36 9.62 10.10 -1.71
CA VAL A 36 10.37 10.94 -0.77
C VAL A 36 9.71 10.78 0.61
N MET A 37 10.50 10.60 1.65
CA MET A 37 9.97 10.48 3.01
C MET A 37 9.46 11.82 3.53
N THR A 38 8.57 11.79 4.51
CA THR A 38 8.02 12.98 5.17
C THR A 38 8.30 12.94 6.66
N ASP A 39 8.45 14.12 7.26
CA ASP A 39 8.69 14.30 8.71
C ASP A 39 7.38 14.42 9.53
N GLY A 40 6.25 14.57 8.85
CA GLY A 40 4.94 14.72 9.47
C GLY A 40 4.23 13.39 9.75
N ALA A 41 3.17 13.47 10.55
CA ALA A 41 2.33 12.33 10.86
C ALA A 41 1.59 11.79 9.61
N LEU A 42 1.03 10.58 9.71
CA LEU A 42 0.28 9.97 8.61
C LEU A 42 -0.86 10.87 8.12
N ALA A 43 -1.61 11.49 9.04
CA ALA A 43 -2.72 12.36 8.70
C ALA A 43 -2.25 13.60 7.90
N GLU A 44 -1.16 14.23 8.33
CA GLU A 44 -0.56 15.38 7.67
C GLU A 44 -0.02 15.01 6.28
N THR A 45 0.60 13.84 6.17
CA THR A 45 1.04 13.28 4.89
C THR A 45 -0.16 13.00 3.96
N ALA A 46 -1.27 12.49 4.50
CA ALA A 46 -2.51 12.20 3.77
C ALA A 46 -3.21 13.44 3.20
N VAL A 47 -3.03 14.59 3.83
CA VAL A 47 -3.55 15.88 3.34
C VAL A 47 -2.49 16.77 2.70
N PHE A 48 -1.29 16.21 2.43
CA PHE A 48 -0.16 16.91 1.80
C PHE A 48 0.31 18.17 2.54
N THR A 49 0.25 18.15 3.87
CA THR A 49 0.75 19.24 4.73
C THR A 49 2.06 18.92 5.44
N ALA A 50 2.52 17.66 5.38
CA ALA A 50 3.82 17.26 5.90
C ALA A 50 4.96 17.79 5.01
N ASP A 51 6.10 18.13 5.61
CA ASP A 51 7.28 18.55 4.85
C ASP A 51 7.99 17.32 4.26
N LEU A 52 8.61 17.52 3.09
CA LEU A 52 9.35 16.46 2.40
C LEU A 52 10.80 16.42 2.90
N ASP A 53 11.22 15.30 3.48
CA ASP A 53 12.62 15.05 3.79
C ASP A 53 13.34 14.52 2.54
N ARG A 54 13.86 15.46 1.76
CA ARG A 54 14.55 15.17 0.49
C ARG A 54 15.86 14.41 0.68
N GLU A 55 16.35 14.21 1.90
CA GLU A 55 17.53 13.37 2.12
C GLU A 55 17.20 11.89 1.99
N TYR A 56 15.94 11.51 2.20
CA TYR A 56 15.49 10.12 2.20
C TYR A 56 14.59 9.81 1.01
N ARG A 57 15.06 8.91 0.15
CA ARG A 57 14.37 8.56 -1.11
C ARG A 57 14.50 7.08 -1.42
N PHE A 58 13.46 6.55 -2.04
CA PHE A 58 13.43 5.18 -2.53
C PHE A 58 12.67 5.06 -3.84
N VAL A 59 12.87 3.93 -4.51
CA VAL A 59 12.10 3.52 -5.69
C VAL A 59 11.47 2.17 -5.41
N THR A 60 10.27 1.96 -5.95
CA THR A 60 9.50 0.74 -5.72
C THR A 60 8.96 0.19 -7.02
N VAL A 61 9.04 -1.12 -7.16
CA VAL A 61 8.31 -1.90 -8.16
C VAL A 61 7.26 -2.74 -7.44
N ALA A 62 6.02 -2.68 -7.89
CA ALA A 62 4.91 -3.44 -7.32
C ALA A 62 4.19 -4.23 -8.42
N VAL A 63 3.80 -5.47 -8.11
CA VAL A 63 2.98 -6.32 -8.98
C VAL A 63 1.69 -6.63 -8.26
N GLY A 64 0.56 -6.28 -8.89
CA GLY A 64 -0.76 -6.49 -8.34
C GLY A 64 -1.62 -7.41 -9.21
N GLN A 65 -2.53 -8.13 -8.55
CA GLN A 65 -3.50 -9.03 -9.17
C GLN A 65 -4.86 -8.80 -8.53
N LYS A 66 -5.87 -8.48 -9.35
CA LYS A 66 -7.28 -8.49 -8.91
C LYS A 66 -7.68 -9.90 -8.50
N ILE A 67 -8.30 -10.02 -7.33
CA ILE A 67 -8.77 -11.30 -6.75
C ILE A 67 -10.29 -11.37 -6.63
N GLY A 68 -10.99 -10.26 -6.84
CA GLY A 68 -12.44 -10.18 -6.86
C GLY A 68 -12.92 -8.75 -6.86
N ASN A 69 -14.23 -8.56 -6.81
CA ASN A 69 -14.84 -7.24 -6.64
C ASN A 69 -16.16 -7.34 -5.86
N LEU A 70 -16.59 -6.19 -5.36
CA LEU A 70 -17.88 -5.98 -4.74
C LEU A 70 -18.67 -4.95 -5.56
N TRP A 71 -19.83 -5.40 -6.07
CA TRP A 71 -20.77 -4.59 -6.84
C TRP A 71 -20.17 -3.86 -8.05
N GLN A 72 -19.05 -4.34 -8.61
CA GLN A 72 -18.30 -3.67 -9.69
C GLN A 72 -17.86 -2.23 -9.34
N LYS A 73 -17.88 -1.87 -8.04
CA LYS A 73 -17.49 -0.54 -7.54
C LYS A 73 -16.21 -0.58 -6.71
N ILE A 74 -15.94 -1.72 -6.09
CA ILE A 74 -14.76 -1.94 -5.26
C ILE A 74 -14.05 -3.18 -5.78
N ASP A 75 -12.80 -3.04 -6.20
CA ASP A 75 -11.94 -4.16 -6.53
C ASP A 75 -11.10 -4.56 -5.33
N PHE A 76 -10.89 -5.86 -5.15
CA PHE A 76 -9.94 -6.41 -4.20
C PHE A 76 -8.72 -6.94 -4.94
N GLU A 77 -7.52 -6.60 -4.44
CA GLU A 77 -6.26 -6.99 -5.08
C GLU A 77 -5.27 -7.56 -4.05
N LEU A 78 -4.40 -8.46 -4.51
CA LEU A 78 -3.16 -8.81 -3.84
C LEU A 78 -2.02 -8.08 -4.52
N GLU A 79 -1.17 -7.40 -3.75
CA GLU A 79 0.00 -6.69 -4.27
C GLU A 79 1.28 -7.09 -3.52
N GLY A 80 2.32 -7.43 -4.28
CA GLY A 80 3.68 -7.61 -3.77
C GLY A 80 4.57 -6.45 -4.22
N GLN A 81 5.42 -5.94 -3.34
CA GLN A 81 6.30 -4.80 -3.63
C GLN A 81 7.74 -5.09 -3.27
N ILE A 82 8.66 -4.50 -4.05
CA ILE A 82 10.09 -4.44 -3.77
C ILE A 82 10.50 -2.97 -3.84
N ALA A 83 10.95 -2.43 -2.71
CA ALA A 83 11.48 -1.07 -2.62
C ALA A 83 12.99 -1.10 -2.35
N LYS A 84 13.71 -0.20 -3.00
CA LYS A 84 15.12 0.06 -2.74
C LYS A 84 15.28 1.48 -2.23
N HIS A 85 15.73 1.62 -0.98
CA HIS A 85 16.14 2.90 -0.42
C HIS A 85 17.53 3.27 -0.94
N LEU A 86 17.63 4.48 -1.49
CA LEU A 86 18.77 4.94 -2.30
C LEU A 86 19.51 6.13 -1.67
N SER A 87 18.87 6.85 -0.76
CA SER A 87 19.36 8.10 -0.18
C SER A 87 18.91 8.16 1.28
N GLY A 88 19.77 8.63 2.18
CA GLY A 88 19.50 8.72 3.63
C GLY A 88 19.51 7.37 4.36
N GLN A 89 19.09 6.30 3.68
CA GLN A 89 19.19 4.91 4.12
C GLN A 89 19.32 3.97 2.91
N HIS A 90 19.93 2.80 3.10
CA HIS A 90 20.42 1.97 1.99
C HIS A 90 19.99 0.50 2.05
N HIS A 91 18.77 0.22 2.48
CA HIS A 91 18.26 -1.15 2.58
C HIS A 91 17.26 -1.50 1.46
N TRP A 92 16.95 -2.77 1.36
CA TRP A 92 15.79 -3.30 0.62
C TRP A 92 14.60 -3.47 1.53
N GLU A 93 13.41 -3.28 1.00
CA GLU A 93 12.14 -3.49 1.69
C GLU A 93 11.17 -4.27 0.80
N PHE A 94 10.44 -5.20 1.40
CA PHE A 94 9.53 -6.12 0.73
C PHE A 94 8.14 -6.03 1.38
N ASN A 95 7.12 -5.76 0.57
CA ASN A 95 5.76 -5.59 1.07
C ASN A 95 4.81 -6.63 0.48
N ALA A 96 3.87 -7.12 1.29
CA ALA A 96 2.76 -7.96 0.86
C ALA A 96 1.45 -7.36 1.37
N VAL A 97 0.53 -7.03 0.46
CA VAL A 97 -0.57 -6.10 0.73
C VAL A 97 -1.89 -6.65 0.19
N LEU A 98 -2.95 -6.53 0.99
CA LEU A 98 -4.33 -6.67 0.57
C LEU A 98 -4.89 -5.27 0.26
N VAL A 99 -5.46 -5.09 -0.92
CA VAL A 99 -5.89 -3.78 -1.42
C VAL A 99 -7.39 -3.78 -1.65
N ALA A 100 -8.06 -2.73 -1.19
CA ALA A 100 -9.43 -2.40 -1.58
C ALA A 100 -9.41 -1.12 -2.41
N ARG A 101 -9.90 -1.18 -3.65
CA ARG A 101 -9.86 -0.09 -4.62
C ARG A 101 -11.25 0.35 -5.01
N TRP A 102 -11.61 1.57 -4.64
CA TRP A 102 -12.81 2.26 -5.08
C TRP A 102 -12.65 2.80 -6.51
N LEU A 103 -13.58 2.45 -7.38
CA LEU A 103 -13.53 2.78 -8.82
C LEU A 103 -14.50 3.89 -9.24
N SER A 104 -15.45 4.28 -8.39
CA SER A 104 -16.60 5.08 -8.82
C SER A 104 -16.41 6.57 -8.54
N PHE A 105 -15.95 7.32 -9.55
CA PHE A 105 -15.90 8.78 -9.51
C PHE A 105 -16.81 9.41 -10.59
N PRO A 106 -17.46 10.55 -10.29
CA PRO A 106 -18.45 11.14 -11.20
C PRO A 106 -17.86 11.71 -12.50
N TRP A 107 -16.54 11.83 -12.61
CA TRP A 107 -15.83 12.35 -13.78
C TRP A 107 -15.07 11.28 -14.59
N ASN A 108 -15.30 9.99 -14.30
CA ASN A 108 -14.56 8.88 -14.92
C ASN A 108 -14.64 8.83 -16.45
N ASP A 109 -15.68 9.43 -17.05
CA ASP A 109 -15.82 9.53 -18.51
C ASP A 109 -14.76 10.44 -19.15
N THR A 110 -14.16 11.34 -18.38
CA THR A 110 -13.08 12.25 -18.83
C THR A 110 -11.71 11.83 -18.29
N LEU A 111 -11.65 11.43 -17.02
CA LEU A 111 -10.45 10.99 -16.35
C LEU A 111 -10.78 9.82 -15.43
N LYS A 112 -10.42 8.60 -15.84
CA LYS A 112 -10.64 7.40 -15.03
C LYS A 112 -9.81 7.54 -13.76
N THR A 113 -10.48 7.65 -12.62
CA THR A 113 -9.88 7.84 -11.32
C THR A 113 -10.20 6.64 -10.45
N SER A 114 -9.22 6.16 -9.68
CA SER A 114 -9.48 5.21 -8.61
C SER A 114 -8.80 5.67 -7.32
N PHE A 115 -9.33 5.22 -6.20
CA PHE A 115 -8.71 5.38 -4.89
C PHE A 115 -8.57 4.02 -4.23
N ALA A 116 -7.45 3.75 -3.57
CA ALA A 116 -7.23 2.51 -2.85
C ALA A 116 -6.67 2.72 -1.46
N ILE A 117 -7.07 1.83 -0.57
CA ILE A 117 -6.45 1.60 0.74
C ILE A 117 -5.91 0.18 0.72
N GLY A 118 -4.67 0.00 1.17
CA GLY A 118 -4.09 -1.33 1.33
C GLY A 118 -3.47 -1.51 2.69
N GLU A 119 -3.61 -2.71 3.25
CA GLU A 119 -3.06 -3.12 4.54
C GLU A 119 -2.23 -4.39 4.35
N GLY A 120 -1.08 -4.47 5.02
CA GLY A 120 -0.13 -5.54 4.77
C GLY A 120 1.04 -5.58 5.74
N LEU A 121 2.06 -6.34 5.35
CA LEU A 121 3.32 -6.44 6.08
C LEU A 121 4.44 -5.85 5.24
N SER A 122 5.38 -5.19 5.92
CA SER A 122 6.61 -4.64 5.35
C SER A 122 7.82 -5.24 6.06
N LEU A 123 8.72 -5.84 5.30
CA LEU A 123 9.99 -6.38 5.78
C LEU A 123 11.16 -5.62 5.17
N ALA A 124 11.85 -4.84 5.99
CA ALA A 124 13.14 -4.27 5.67
C ALA A 124 14.28 -5.28 5.92
N THR A 125 15.34 -5.18 5.14
CA THR A 125 16.57 -5.99 5.29
C THR A 125 17.48 -5.48 6.39
N GLU A 126 17.29 -4.23 6.81
CA GLU A 126 17.98 -3.56 7.91
C GLU A 126 16.96 -2.74 8.69
N THR A 127 17.25 -2.44 9.95
CA THR A 127 16.44 -1.49 10.72
C THR A 127 16.55 -0.09 10.10
N PRO A 128 15.44 0.54 9.67
CA PRO A 128 15.51 1.84 9.00
C PRO A 128 15.98 2.95 9.96
N ALA A 129 17.11 3.58 9.63
CA ALA A 129 17.67 4.69 10.42
C ALA A 129 16.72 5.90 10.52
N PHE A 130 15.82 6.08 9.55
CA PHE A 130 14.82 7.14 9.60
C PHE A 130 13.85 6.96 10.78
N GLU A 131 13.37 5.72 11.00
CA GLU A 131 12.40 5.40 12.04
C GLU A 131 13.03 5.53 13.44
N GLU A 132 14.30 5.21 13.59
CA GLU A 132 15.04 5.46 14.84
C GLU A 132 15.26 6.96 15.11
N LYS A 133 15.55 7.74 14.06
CA LYS A 133 15.89 9.16 14.20
C LYS A 133 14.70 10.06 14.53
N TYR A 134 13.55 9.81 13.89
CA TYR A 134 12.41 10.73 13.97
C TYR A 134 11.40 10.37 15.06
N ASP A 135 11.30 9.09 15.44
CA ASP A 135 10.36 8.68 16.49
C ASP A 135 11.06 8.36 17.82
N ASP A 136 12.39 8.30 17.90
CA ASP A 136 13.18 7.98 19.12
C ASP A 136 12.67 6.70 19.83
N GLU A 137 12.07 5.82 19.03
CA GLU A 137 11.25 4.71 19.45
C GLU A 137 11.85 3.39 18.94
N LYS A 138 11.57 2.31 19.66
CA LYS A 138 11.96 0.96 19.22
C LYS A 138 11.30 0.71 17.85
N THR A 139 12.09 0.38 16.85
CA THR A 139 11.61 -0.10 15.54
C THR A 139 12.02 -1.57 15.33
N ASN A 140 11.46 -2.19 14.30
CA ASN A 140 11.73 -3.56 13.89
C ASN A 140 11.82 -3.62 12.36
N PRO A 141 12.67 -4.48 11.78
CA PRO A 141 12.67 -4.69 10.34
C PRO A 141 11.32 -5.14 9.77
N LEU A 142 10.50 -5.86 10.56
CA LEU A 142 9.13 -6.25 10.19
C LEU A 142 8.10 -5.33 10.86
N LEU A 143 7.36 -4.58 10.05
CA LEU A 143 6.30 -3.66 10.48
C LEU A 143 5.01 -3.86 9.70
N ASN A 144 3.95 -3.18 10.15
CA ASN A 144 2.75 -3.01 9.36
C ASN A 144 3.03 -2.16 8.13
N TYR A 145 2.29 -2.43 7.07
CA TYR A 145 2.30 -1.62 5.87
C TYR A 145 0.88 -1.10 5.58
N LEU A 146 0.73 0.21 5.52
CA LEU A 146 -0.48 0.87 5.06
C LEU A 146 -0.17 1.67 3.80
N MET A 147 -1.04 1.59 2.80
CA MET A 147 -0.97 2.46 1.64
C MET A 147 -2.29 3.16 1.36
N LEU A 148 -2.19 4.41 0.93
CA LEU A 148 -3.25 5.15 0.28
C LEU A 148 -2.81 5.47 -1.15
N GLU A 149 -3.66 5.25 -2.13
CA GLU A 149 -3.26 5.44 -3.53
C GLU A 149 -4.38 6.06 -4.34
N PHE A 150 -4.03 7.04 -5.17
CA PHE A 150 -4.86 7.43 -6.31
C PHE A 150 -4.22 6.98 -7.62
N THR A 151 -5.07 6.59 -8.56
CA THR A 151 -4.65 6.40 -9.95
C THR A 151 -5.48 7.26 -10.89
N PHE A 152 -4.85 7.73 -11.97
CA PHE A 152 -5.47 8.56 -12.99
C PHE A 152 -5.11 8.06 -14.38
N ALA A 153 -6.10 7.69 -15.18
CA ALA A 153 -5.92 7.19 -16.54
C ALA A 153 -6.79 7.94 -17.55
N LEU A 154 -6.25 8.16 -18.75
CA LEU A 154 -7.04 8.69 -19.85
C LEU A 154 -7.96 7.58 -20.39
N PRO A 155 -9.27 7.84 -20.63
CA PRO A 155 -10.19 6.83 -21.16
C PRO A 155 -9.73 6.17 -22.46
N ARG A 156 -8.98 6.91 -23.30
CA ARG A 156 -8.39 6.43 -24.56
C ARG A 156 -7.14 5.55 -24.38
N HIS A 157 -6.50 5.62 -23.22
CA HIS A 157 -5.30 4.84 -22.87
C HIS A 157 -5.49 4.12 -21.53
N PRO A 158 -6.51 3.25 -21.41
CA PRO A 158 -6.94 2.71 -20.12
C PRO A 158 -5.91 1.77 -19.48
N ARG A 159 -4.90 1.32 -20.23
CA ARG A 159 -3.81 0.47 -19.71
C ARG A 159 -2.76 1.24 -18.92
N TRP A 160 -2.68 2.56 -19.07
CA TRP A 160 -1.68 3.39 -18.41
C TRP A 160 -2.35 4.31 -17.40
N SER A 161 -1.85 4.29 -16.16
CA SER A 161 -2.27 5.23 -15.12
C SER A 161 -1.07 5.98 -14.55
N LEU A 162 -1.26 7.26 -14.25
CA LEU A 162 -0.45 7.98 -13.26
C LEU A 162 -0.82 7.47 -11.86
N VAL A 163 0.15 7.34 -10.97
CA VAL A 163 -0.03 6.87 -9.60
C VAL A 163 0.53 7.88 -8.63
N THR A 164 -0.27 8.25 -7.62
CA THR A 164 0.21 8.91 -6.40
C THR A 164 -0.04 8.00 -5.22
N ARG A 165 0.96 7.78 -4.38
CA ARG A 165 0.88 6.80 -3.29
C ARG A 165 1.44 7.38 -2.00
N ILE A 166 0.75 7.17 -0.90
CA ILE A 166 1.32 7.29 0.43
C ILE A 166 1.75 5.90 0.86
N HIS A 167 3.01 5.82 1.24
CA HIS A 167 3.66 4.61 1.72
C HIS A 167 3.91 4.82 3.21
N HIS A 168 3.21 4.07 4.04
CA HIS A 168 3.30 4.17 5.48
C HIS A 168 3.72 2.83 6.09
N ARG A 169 4.69 2.90 7.00
CA ARG A 169 5.07 1.79 7.85
C ARG A 169 4.86 2.20 9.29
N SER A 170 4.41 1.27 10.14
CA SER A 170 4.36 1.49 11.58
C SER A 170 4.30 0.20 12.37
N GLY A 171 4.72 0.25 13.64
CA GLY A 171 4.52 -0.86 14.56
C GLY A 171 3.10 -0.96 15.14
N ILE A 172 2.15 -0.13 14.67
CA ILE A 172 0.77 -0.02 15.18
C ILE A 172 0.77 0.20 16.69
N TYR A 173 1.42 1.26 17.17
CA TYR A 173 1.49 1.59 18.60
C TYR A 173 2.01 0.45 19.50
N GLY A 174 3.01 -0.31 19.04
CA GLY A 174 3.61 -1.41 19.79
C GLY A 174 2.99 -2.79 19.57
N LEU A 175 1.93 -2.91 18.75
CA LEU A 175 1.29 -4.21 18.49
C LEU A 175 2.22 -5.19 17.76
N ILE A 176 3.16 -4.68 16.97
CA ILE A 176 4.15 -5.48 16.23
C ILE A 176 5.51 -5.35 16.92
N ASN A 177 5.93 -6.40 17.64
CA ASN A 177 7.25 -6.51 18.27
C ASN A 177 7.62 -5.35 19.24
N ASP A 178 6.63 -4.72 19.87
CA ASP A 178 6.74 -3.49 20.66
C ASP A 178 7.32 -2.30 19.86
N ALA A 179 7.28 -2.36 18.54
CA ALA A 179 7.74 -1.27 17.70
C ALA A 179 6.73 -0.11 17.79
N GLN A 180 7.22 1.08 18.10
CA GLN A 180 6.38 2.27 18.18
C GLN A 180 6.64 3.17 16.96
N GLY A 181 7.85 3.09 16.38
CA GLY A 181 8.24 3.89 15.23
C GLY A 181 7.36 3.68 14.00
N ALA A 182 7.32 4.74 13.19
CA ALA A 182 6.58 4.87 11.97
C ALA A 182 7.40 5.62 10.90
N SER A 183 7.04 5.40 9.65
CA SER A 183 7.59 6.19 8.57
C SER A 183 6.53 6.46 7.52
N ASN A 184 6.63 7.64 6.90
CA ASN A 184 5.71 8.11 5.87
C ASN A 184 6.50 8.52 4.64
N ALA A 185 5.95 8.27 3.46
CA ALA A 185 6.50 8.76 2.21
C ALA A 185 5.43 9.04 1.19
N ILE A 186 5.68 10.05 0.35
CA ILE A 186 4.83 10.42 -0.79
C ILE A 186 5.54 9.96 -2.06
N GLY A 187 4.83 9.15 -2.83
CA GLY A 187 5.29 8.55 -4.08
C GLY A 187 4.53 9.02 -5.30
N LEU A 188 5.24 9.13 -6.42
CA LEU A 188 4.72 9.41 -7.75
C LEU A 188 5.26 8.38 -8.74
N GLY A 189 4.39 7.86 -9.61
CA GLY A 189 4.78 6.81 -10.53
C GLY A 189 3.78 6.53 -11.64
N ILE A 190 3.99 5.39 -12.29
CA ILE A 190 3.17 4.90 -13.40
C ILE A 190 2.74 3.46 -13.15
N ARG A 191 1.54 3.12 -13.63
CA ARG A 191 1.02 1.76 -13.64
C ARG A 191 0.66 1.32 -15.04
N TYR A 192 0.98 0.07 -15.35
CA TYR A 192 0.54 -0.62 -16.56
C TYR A 192 -0.36 -1.81 -16.22
N HIS A 193 -1.53 -1.88 -16.86
CA HIS A 193 -2.46 -3.01 -16.76
C HIS A 193 -2.30 -3.95 -17.97
N PHE A 194 -2.23 -5.26 -17.71
CA PHE A 194 -2.06 -6.30 -18.73
C PHE A 194 -3.38 -6.77 -19.32
#